data_AF-A0A9E1Y370-F1
#
_entry.id   AF-A0A9E1Y370-F1
#
_cell.length_a   1.000
_cell.length_b   1.000
_cell.length_c   1.000
_cell.angle_alpha   90.00
_cell.angle_beta   90.00
_cell.angle_gamma   90.00
#
_symmetry.space_group_name_H-M   'P 1'
#
loop_
_entity.id
_entity.type
_entity.pdbx_description
1 polymer ?
#
loop_
_entity_poly.entity_id
_entity_poly.type
_entity_poly.pdbx_seq_one_letter_code
_entity_poly.pdbx_strand_id
1 'polypeptide(L)'
;MNHLTDPFSRWNALAKLSPHPLSLQTTMCSLALARMRTSKTSLRTYCLKCHLMSRFFDLNKACTADEAKLGREVNEPVAFVRRYLRQAVLKDRIEIIGQEIWPKTGLVRDHREWFCKAGQFIQERESAFGFQTAYPSIGFAGDFSGFVLKHAPAATLTHVCILLALWEAKIVFRRSELTASGLAARLGLRKSTLSTAIMGLVESEQLMARADPNDDRVVLLSLALDRASIQGQQDLICSFLQNLLVHPSTVEVA
;
A
#
# COMPACT_ATOMS: atom_id res chain seq x y z
N MET A 1 18.29 15.83 44.55
CA MET A 1 17.03 15.93 43.78
C MET A 1 17.24 15.22 42.46
N ASN A 2 16.84 13.95 42.39
CA ASN A 2 16.98 13.10 41.22
C ASN A 2 15.80 13.35 40.29
N HIS A 3 16.04 13.91 39.11
CA HIS A 3 15.09 13.89 38.01
C HIS A 3 15.08 12.46 37.43
N LEU A 4 14.17 11.64 37.95
CA LEU A 4 13.74 10.41 37.29
C LEU A 4 13.07 10.80 35.97
N THR A 5 13.79 10.67 34.87
CA THR A 5 13.23 10.62 33.53
C THR A 5 12.27 9.44 33.44
N ASP A 6 11.02 9.76 33.13
CA ASP A 6 9.91 8.83 32.96
C ASP A 6 10.21 7.76 31.89
N PRO A 7 10.23 6.45 32.24
CA PRO A 7 10.50 5.35 31.30
C PRO A 7 9.43 5.17 30.21
N PHE A 8 8.25 5.77 30.35
CA PHE A 8 7.11 5.53 29.45
C PHE A 8 7.17 6.32 28.14
N SER A 9 8.14 7.23 27.98
CA SER A 9 8.33 8.04 26.77
C SER A 9 8.99 7.31 25.59
N ARG A 10 9.36 6.03 25.72
CA ARG A 10 10.10 5.25 24.71
C ARG A 10 9.26 4.40 23.73
N TRP A 11 7.95 4.62 23.64
CA TRP A 11 7.15 4.07 22.54
C TRP A 11 7.31 4.93 21.27
N ASN A 12 8.55 5.05 20.78
CA ASN A 12 8.88 5.85 19.62
C ASN A 12 8.02 5.42 18.42
N ALA A 13 7.36 6.40 17.80
CA ALA A 13 6.68 6.24 16.53
C ALA A 13 7.63 5.57 15.52
N LEU A 14 7.10 4.64 14.71
CA LEU A 14 7.89 3.99 13.68
C LEU A 14 8.50 5.03 12.73
N ALA A 15 9.80 4.92 12.45
CA ALA A 15 10.48 5.84 11.56
C ALA A 15 9.84 5.79 10.17
N LYS A 16 9.38 6.95 9.66
CA LYS A 16 8.66 7.04 8.37
C LYS A 16 9.53 6.73 7.14
N LEU A 17 10.85 6.69 7.32
CA LEU A 17 11.85 6.68 6.23
C LEU A 17 12.93 5.62 6.47
N SER A 18 12.53 4.43 6.94
CA SER A 18 13.42 3.27 6.86
C SER A 18 13.61 2.88 5.38
N PRO A 19 14.85 2.59 4.92
CA PRO A 19 15.11 2.17 3.55
C PRO A 19 14.62 0.74 3.27
N HIS A 20 14.09 0.04 4.28
CA HIS A 20 13.57 -1.31 4.11
C HIS A 20 12.40 -1.31 3.09
N PRO A 21 12.36 -2.23 2.11
CA PRO A 21 11.32 -2.23 1.06
C PRO A 21 9.89 -2.23 1.60
N LEU A 22 9.62 -2.97 2.67
CA LEU A 22 8.32 -2.95 3.35
C LEU A 22 7.98 -1.59 3.97
N SER A 23 8.96 -0.86 4.51
CA SER A 23 8.76 0.49 5.04
C SER A 23 8.45 1.50 3.93
N LEU A 24 9.15 1.39 2.81
CA LEU A 24 8.89 2.17 1.60
C LEU A 24 7.47 1.89 1.09
N GLN A 25 7.06 0.62 1.09
CA GLN A 25 5.71 0.22 0.71
C GLN A 25 4.63 0.81 1.63
N THR A 26 4.81 0.73 2.94
CA THR A 26 3.89 1.34 3.91
C THR A 26 3.80 2.86 3.68
N THR A 27 4.91 3.52 3.38
CA THR A 27 4.95 4.95 3.08
C THR A 27 4.25 5.29 1.75
N MET A 28 4.47 4.51 0.69
CA MET A 28 3.79 4.65 -0.60
C MET A 28 2.27 4.53 -0.46
N CYS A 29 1.79 3.49 0.22
CA CYS A 29 0.35 3.29 0.46
C CYS A 29 -0.24 4.42 1.32
N SER A 30 0.49 4.88 2.33
CA SER A 30 0.05 6.00 3.19
C SER A 30 -0.06 7.32 2.40
N LEU A 31 0.89 7.60 1.51
CA LEU A 31 0.85 8.78 0.63
C LEU A 31 -0.30 8.68 -0.38
N ALA A 32 -0.52 7.49 -0.95
CA ALA A 32 -1.68 7.23 -1.81
C ALA A 32 -2.99 7.51 -1.06
N LEU A 33 -3.13 7.00 0.17
CA LEU A 33 -4.28 7.24 1.03
C LEU A 33 -4.52 8.73 1.30
N ALA A 34 -3.46 9.49 1.60
CA ALA A 34 -3.57 10.93 1.87
C ALA A 34 -4.01 11.76 0.65
N ARG A 35 -3.72 11.30 -0.57
CA ARG A 35 -4.00 12.04 -1.81
C ARG A 35 -5.24 11.55 -2.58
N MET A 36 -5.66 10.31 -2.38
CA MET A 36 -6.80 9.72 -3.10
C MET A 36 -8.15 10.21 -2.55
N ARG A 37 -8.99 10.77 -3.42
CA ARG A 37 -10.36 11.19 -3.06
C ARG A 37 -11.39 10.06 -3.16
N THR A 38 -11.37 9.29 -4.25
CA THR A 38 -12.40 8.28 -4.57
C THR A 38 -11.97 6.84 -4.36
N SER A 39 -10.71 6.49 -4.63
CA SER A 39 -10.19 5.11 -4.49
C SER A 39 -9.85 4.71 -3.06
N LYS A 40 -9.89 5.65 -2.10
CA LYS A 40 -9.67 5.35 -0.68
C LYS A 40 -10.76 4.47 -0.06
N THR A 41 -11.99 4.58 -0.56
CA THR A 41 -13.19 3.88 -0.04
C THR A 41 -13.56 2.65 -0.86
N SER A 42 -12.92 2.43 -2.01
CA SER A 42 -13.15 1.25 -2.85
C SER A 42 -11.81 0.58 -3.16
N LEU A 43 -11.51 -0.49 -2.42
CA LEU A 43 -10.27 -1.24 -2.63
C LEU A 43 -10.25 -1.92 -4.01
N ARG A 44 -11.41 -2.30 -4.54
CA ARG A 44 -11.60 -2.74 -5.95
C ARG A 44 -11.03 -1.74 -6.96
N THR A 45 -11.40 -0.47 -6.81
CA THR A 45 -10.90 0.61 -7.68
C THR A 45 -9.40 0.81 -7.49
N TYR A 46 -8.92 0.69 -6.26
CA TYR A 46 -7.49 0.76 -5.96
C TYR A 46 -6.71 -0.36 -6.63
N CYS A 47 -7.17 -1.62 -6.56
CA CYS A 47 -6.53 -2.76 -7.21
C CYS A 47 -6.46 -2.59 -8.73
N LEU A 48 -7.56 -2.20 -9.38
CA LEU A 48 -7.56 -1.90 -10.81
C LEU A 48 -6.57 -0.78 -11.16
N LYS A 49 -6.50 0.27 -10.35
CA LYS A 49 -5.51 1.34 -10.54
C LYS A 49 -4.08 0.80 -10.40
N CYS A 50 -3.79 0.04 -9.35
CA CYS A 50 -2.49 -0.59 -9.14
C CYS A 50 -2.09 -1.47 -10.32
N HIS A 51 -3.00 -2.27 -10.86
CA HIS A 51 -2.73 -3.08 -12.05
C HIS A 51 -2.26 -2.22 -13.24
N LEU A 52 -3.01 -1.16 -13.58
CA LEU A 52 -2.62 -0.26 -14.67
C LEU A 52 -1.29 0.44 -14.39
N MET A 53 -1.12 0.98 -13.18
CA MET A 53 0.08 1.73 -12.82
C MET A 53 1.31 0.82 -12.73
N SER A 54 1.16 -0.44 -12.32
CA SER A 54 2.24 -1.43 -12.30
C SER A 54 2.71 -1.75 -13.71
N ARG A 55 1.78 -1.94 -14.65
CA ARG A 55 2.13 -2.11 -16.07
C ARG A 55 2.93 -0.91 -16.60
N PHE A 56 2.50 0.31 -16.29
CA PHE A 56 3.19 1.52 -16.74
C PHE A 56 4.55 1.74 -16.09
N PHE A 57 4.65 1.60 -14.77
CA PHE A 57 5.82 2.09 -14.03
C PHE A 57 6.66 0.97 -13.42
N ASP A 58 6.11 -0.20 -13.11
CA ASP A 58 6.95 -1.35 -12.71
C ASP A 58 7.49 -2.08 -13.94
N LEU A 59 6.66 -2.22 -14.99
CA LEU A 59 6.97 -3.03 -16.17
C LEU A 59 7.30 -2.22 -17.43
N ASN A 60 7.10 -0.88 -17.40
CA ASN A 60 7.34 0.01 -18.54
C ASN A 60 6.61 -0.44 -19.83
N LYS A 61 5.36 -0.87 -19.70
CA LYS A 61 4.54 -1.45 -20.78
C LYS A 61 3.11 -0.90 -20.78
N ALA A 62 2.52 -0.78 -21.96
CA ALA A 62 1.12 -0.42 -22.10
C ALA A 62 0.19 -1.54 -21.56
N CYS A 63 -1.01 -1.15 -21.18
CA CYS A 63 -2.08 -2.09 -20.82
C CYS A 63 -2.94 -2.39 -22.05
N THR A 64 -3.55 -3.57 -22.09
CA THR A 64 -4.58 -3.84 -23.08
C THR A 64 -5.84 -3.00 -22.82
N ALA A 65 -6.43 -2.48 -23.89
CA ALA A 65 -7.73 -1.81 -23.86
C ALA A 65 -8.91 -2.81 -24.01
N ASP A 66 -8.63 -4.10 -24.24
CA ASP A 66 -9.62 -5.16 -24.18
C ASP A 66 -10.17 -5.27 -22.75
N GLU A 67 -11.35 -4.72 -22.54
CA GLU A 67 -12.03 -4.68 -21.24
C GLU A 67 -12.34 -6.07 -20.68
N ALA A 68 -12.55 -7.08 -21.55
CA ALA A 68 -12.81 -8.45 -21.13
C ALA A 68 -11.54 -9.14 -20.66
N LYS A 69 -10.43 -8.94 -21.37
CA LYS A 69 -9.11 -9.41 -20.92
C LYS A 69 -8.69 -8.73 -19.62
N LEU A 70 -8.78 -7.40 -19.56
CA LEU A 70 -8.44 -6.64 -18.37
C LEU A 70 -9.32 -7.04 -17.17
N GLY A 71 -10.63 -7.24 -17.39
CA GLY A 71 -11.56 -7.73 -16.36
C GLY A 71 -11.15 -9.10 -15.79
N ARG A 72 -10.66 -10.03 -16.62
CA ARG A 72 -10.12 -11.31 -16.14
C ARG A 72 -8.84 -11.12 -15.32
N GLU A 73 -7.93 -10.27 -15.79
CA GLU A 73 -6.64 -10.02 -15.12
C GLU A 73 -6.80 -9.39 -13.73
N VAL A 74 -7.81 -8.54 -13.54
CA VAL A 74 -8.09 -7.91 -12.23
C VAL A 74 -9.23 -8.55 -11.45
N ASN A 75 -9.82 -9.64 -11.97
CA ASN A 75 -10.99 -10.32 -11.42
C ASN A 75 -12.18 -9.36 -11.16
N GLU A 76 -12.51 -8.54 -12.15
CA GLU A 76 -13.58 -7.55 -12.08
C GLU A 76 -14.55 -7.65 -13.26
N PRO A 77 -15.85 -7.33 -13.06
CA PRO A 77 -16.81 -7.29 -14.16
C PRO A 77 -16.41 -6.28 -15.24
N VAL A 78 -16.63 -6.63 -16.51
CA VAL A 78 -16.34 -5.75 -17.68
C VAL A 78 -16.99 -4.38 -17.51
N ALA A 79 -18.22 -4.31 -17.02
CA ALA A 79 -18.92 -3.05 -16.79
C ALA A 79 -18.21 -2.15 -15.76
N PHE A 80 -17.59 -2.74 -14.73
CA PHE A 80 -16.80 -2.02 -13.73
C PHE A 80 -15.52 -1.44 -14.36
N VAL A 81 -14.78 -2.28 -15.10
CA VAL A 81 -13.57 -1.87 -15.83
C VAL A 81 -13.87 -0.75 -16.82
N ARG A 82 -14.89 -0.94 -17.67
CA ARG A 82 -15.37 0.07 -18.63
C ARG A 82 -15.68 1.40 -17.97
N ARG A 83 -16.44 1.38 -16.86
CA ARG A 83 -16.79 2.59 -16.12
C ARG A 83 -15.54 3.29 -15.61
N TYR A 84 -14.58 2.55 -15.06
CA TYR A 84 -13.33 3.12 -14.57
C TYR A 84 -12.52 3.75 -15.71
N LEU A 85 -12.31 3.03 -16.82
CA LEU A 85 -11.54 3.52 -17.97
C LEU A 85 -12.15 4.80 -18.55
N ARG A 86 -13.47 4.82 -18.76
CA ARG A 86 -14.19 6.03 -19.21
C ARG A 86 -13.94 7.21 -18.28
N GLN A 87 -14.02 7.00 -16.97
CA GLN A 87 -13.75 8.06 -15.99
C GLN A 87 -12.28 8.51 -15.98
N ALA A 88 -11.34 7.61 -16.18
CA ALA A 88 -9.92 7.94 -16.24
C ALA A 88 -9.56 8.74 -17.51
N VAL A 89 -10.18 8.42 -18.65
CA VAL A 89 -10.09 9.22 -19.89
C VAL A 89 -10.71 10.61 -19.68
N LEU A 90 -11.92 10.69 -19.12
CA LEU A 90 -12.60 11.97 -18.85
C LEU A 90 -11.80 12.87 -17.90
N LYS A 91 -11.04 12.28 -16.98
CA LYS A 91 -10.15 13.00 -16.05
C LYS A 91 -8.77 13.28 -16.61
N ASP A 92 -8.56 13.06 -17.91
CA ASP A 92 -7.31 13.29 -18.61
C ASP A 92 -6.10 12.56 -18.00
N ARG A 93 -6.34 11.35 -17.47
CA ARG A 93 -5.29 10.55 -16.81
C ARG A 93 -4.63 9.55 -17.75
N ILE A 94 -5.42 9.01 -18.67
CA ILE A 94 -5.01 8.00 -19.64
C ILE A 94 -5.59 8.35 -21.00
N GLU A 95 -5.03 7.74 -22.03
CA GLU A 95 -5.59 7.69 -23.38
C GLU A 95 -5.63 6.25 -23.87
N ILE A 96 -6.52 6.00 -24.84
CA ILE A 96 -6.66 4.70 -25.48
C ILE A 96 -6.34 4.90 -26.96
N ILE A 97 -5.26 4.26 -27.42
CA ILE A 97 -4.78 4.33 -28.80
C ILE A 97 -4.80 2.90 -29.34
N GLY A 98 -5.66 2.65 -30.34
CA GLY A 98 -5.89 1.30 -30.83
C GLY A 98 -6.39 0.36 -29.72
N GLN A 99 -5.64 -0.70 -29.45
CA GLN A 99 -5.94 -1.70 -28.42
C GLN A 99 -5.11 -1.53 -27.14
N GLU A 100 -4.51 -0.36 -26.94
CA GLU A 100 -3.60 -0.09 -25.83
C GLU A 100 -4.01 1.14 -25.03
N ILE A 101 -3.82 1.05 -23.72
CA ILE A 101 -4.03 2.12 -22.76
C ILE A 101 -2.66 2.71 -22.41
N TRP A 102 -2.55 4.02 -22.54
CA TRP A 102 -1.34 4.79 -22.30
C TRP A 102 -1.56 5.83 -21.19
N PRO A 103 -0.55 6.10 -20.33
CA PRO A 103 -0.63 7.17 -19.36
C PRO A 103 -0.43 8.54 -20.03
N LYS A 104 -1.17 9.54 -19.58
CA LYS A 104 -0.89 10.94 -19.96
C LYS A 104 0.21 11.55 -19.11
N THR A 105 0.86 12.60 -19.61
CA THR A 105 1.98 13.28 -18.95
C THR A 105 1.65 13.72 -17.51
N GLY A 106 0.43 14.22 -17.26
CA GLY A 106 0.00 14.59 -15.91
C GLY A 106 -0.04 13.40 -14.94
N LEU A 107 -0.42 12.22 -15.42
CA LEU A 107 -0.40 10.99 -14.62
C LEU A 107 1.03 10.55 -14.30
N VAL A 108 1.94 10.61 -15.27
CA VAL A 108 3.36 10.27 -15.12
C VAL A 108 4.02 11.20 -14.10
N ARG A 109 3.83 12.52 -14.24
CA ARG A 109 4.38 13.53 -13.32
C ARG A 109 3.90 13.30 -11.89
N ASP A 110 2.60 13.11 -11.69
CA ASP A 110 2.05 12.91 -10.34
C ASP A 110 2.64 11.66 -9.67
N HIS A 111 2.81 10.56 -10.41
CA HIS A 111 3.38 9.34 -9.85
C HIS A 111 4.89 9.49 -9.57
N ARG A 112 5.63 10.14 -10.46
CA ARG A 112 7.05 10.48 -10.23
C ARG A 112 7.22 11.24 -8.91
N GLU A 113 6.44 12.31 -8.71
CA GLU A 113 6.47 13.07 -7.45
C GLU A 113 6.15 12.19 -6.24
N TRP A 114 5.22 11.23 -6.37
CA TRP A 114 4.85 10.33 -5.28
C TRP A 114 5.99 9.38 -4.92
N PHE A 115 6.61 8.76 -5.93
CA PHE A 115 7.73 7.84 -5.73
C PHE A 115 8.93 8.56 -5.12
N CYS A 116 9.31 9.73 -5.67
CA CYS A 116 10.39 10.53 -5.09
C CYS A 116 10.11 10.92 -3.64
N LYS A 117 8.88 11.36 -3.33
CA LYS A 117 8.50 11.72 -1.95
C LYS A 117 8.54 10.54 -0.98
N ALA A 118 8.30 9.33 -1.48
CA ALA A 118 8.37 8.12 -0.67
C ALA A 118 9.80 7.58 -0.48
N GLY A 119 10.80 8.16 -1.17
CA GLY A 119 12.16 7.62 -1.20
C GLY A 119 12.31 6.37 -2.08
N GLN A 120 11.36 6.11 -2.97
CA GLN A 120 11.45 5.03 -3.95
C GLN A 120 12.48 5.38 -5.02
N PHE A 121 13.45 4.50 -5.27
CA PHE A 121 14.35 4.66 -6.40
C PHE A 121 13.60 4.46 -7.72
N ILE A 122 13.85 5.35 -8.68
CA ILE A 122 13.31 5.31 -10.03
C ILE A 122 14.46 5.35 -11.03
N GLN A 123 14.33 4.60 -12.11
CA GLN A 123 15.25 4.60 -13.23
C GLN A 123 14.61 5.37 -14.39
N GLU A 124 15.31 6.38 -14.91
CA GLU A 124 14.84 7.10 -16.10
C GLU A 124 14.79 6.18 -17.32
N ARG A 125 13.78 6.38 -18.15
CA ARG A 125 13.56 5.60 -19.37
C ARG A 125 13.18 6.54 -20.51
N GLU A 126 13.82 6.35 -21.66
CA GLU A 126 13.41 6.96 -22.92
C GLU A 126 12.16 6.24 -23.46
N SER A 127 11.02 6.43 -22.78
CA SER A 127 9.75 5.85 -23.16
C SER A 127 8.59 6.78 -22.80
N ALA A 128 7.40 6.51 -23.35
CA ALA A 128 6.19 7.27 -23.03
C ALA A 128 5.82 7.25 -21.52
N PHE A 129 6.35 6.28 -20.76
CA PHE A 129 6.16 6.14 -19.31
C PHE A 129 7.14 7.00 -18.50
N GLY A 130 8.24 7.44 -19.11
CA GLY A 130 9.26 8.35 -18.55
C GLY A 130 10.19 7.75 -17.50
N PHE A 131 9.73 6.79 -16.70
CA PHE A 131 10.55 6.13 -15.69
C PHE A 131 10.07 4.70 -15.42
N GLN A 132 10.90 3.95 -14.70
CA GLN A 132 10.57 2.64 -14.14
C GLN A 132 10.92 2.63 -12.65
N THR A 133 10.09 2.02 -11.81
CA THR A 133 10.41 1.80 -10.39
C THR A 133 11.53 0.76 -10.28
N ALA A 134 12.43 0.93 -9.29
CA ALA A 134 13.54 -0.02 -9.06
C ALA A 134 13.08 -1.44 -8.71
N TYR A 135 11.86 -1.54 -8.20
CA TYR A 135 11.22 -2.78 -7.81
C TYR A 135 9.70 -2.65 -7.92
N PRO A 136 8.97 -3.77 -8.09
CA PRO A 136 7.55 -3.76 -8.43
C PRO A 136 6.64 -3.42 -7.23
N SER A 137 6.84 -2.24 -6.65
CA SER A 137 6.13 -1.72 -5.47
C SER A 137 4.63 -1.55 -5.72
N ILE A 138 4.24 -1.16 -6.93
CA ILE A 138 2.85 -0.92 -7.27
C ILE A 138 2.10 -2.25 -7.46
N GLY A 139 2.74 -3.19 -8.16
CA GLY A 139 2.26 -4.56 -8.32
C GLY A 139 2.01 -5.20 -6.96
N PHE A 140 3.01 -5.16 -6.07
CA PHE A 140 2.86 -5.64 -4.69
C PHE A 140 1.72 -4.93 -3.94
N ALA A 141 1.58 -3.61 -4.07
CA ALA A 141 0.46 -2.88 -3.46
C ALA A 141 -0.90 -3.42 -3.92
N GLY A 142 -1.01 -3.71 -5.21
CA GLY A 142 -2.20 -4.28 -5.84
C GLY A 142 -2.49 -5.69 -5.35
N ASP A 143 -1.50 -6.56 -5.37
CA ASP A 143 -1.62 -7.96 -4.95
C ASP A 143 -1.99 -8.08 -3.47
N PHE A 144 -1.29 -7.33 -2.61
CA PHE A 144 -1.59 -7.29 -1.17
C PHE A 144 -3.01 -6.76 -0.93
N SER A 145 -3.43 -5.71 -1.64
CA SER A 145 -4.78 -5.16 -1.52
C SER A 145 -5.86 -6.12 -2.02
N GLY A 146 -5.62 -6.81 -3.14
CA GLY A 146 -6.51 -7.82 -3.68
C GLY A 146 -6.66 -9.00 -2.73
N PHE A 147 -5.56 -9.42 -2.09
CA PHE A 147 -5.59 -10.44 -1.06
C PHE A 147 -6.41 -10.01 0.16
N VAL A 148 -6.19 -8.80 0.68
CA VAL A 148 -6.99 -8.25 1.79
C VAL A 148 -8.47 -8.20 1.41
N LEU A 149 -8.80 -7.75 0.20
CA LEU A 149 -10.17 -7.66 -0.30
C LEU A 149 -10.88 -9.02 -0.35
N LYS A 150 -10.16 -10.09 -0.72
CA LYS A 150 -10.71 -11.47 -0.77
C LYS A 150 -11.20 -11.94 0.60
N HIS A 151 -10.52 -11.53 1.68
CA HIS A 151 -10.84 -11.93 3.05
C HIS A 151 -11.69 -10.89 3.80
N ALA A 152 -11.70 -9.63 3.34
CA ALA A 152 -12.52 -8.56 3.88
C ALA A 152 -13.09 -7.70 2.73
N PRO A 153 -14.26 -8.07 2.16
CA PRO A 153 -14.84 -7.37 1.00
C PRO A 153 -15.16 -5.89 1.23
N ALA A 154 -15.39 -5.50 2.49
CA ALA A 154 -15.61 -4.11 2.90
C ALA A 154 -14.31 -3.36 3.22
N ALA A 155 -13.14 -3.98 2.98
CA ALA A 155 -11.86 -3.35 3.27
C ALA A 155 -11.64 -2.08 2.44
N THR A 156 -10.87 -1.16 3.01
CA THR A 156 -10.53 0.14 2.42
C THR A 156 -9.02 0.27 2.35
N LEU A 157 -8.52 1.28 1.65
CA LEU A 157 -7.09 1.53 1.62
C LEU A 157 -6.53 1.87 3.03
N THR A 158 -7.36 2.42 3.91
CA THR A 158 -7.01 2.64 5.32
C THR A 158 -6.69 1.31 6.02
N HIS A 159 -7.53 0.29 5.81
CA HIS A 159 -7.31 -1.04 6.38
C HIS A 159 -5.99 -1.65 5.88
N VAL A 160 -5.71 -1.55 4.58
CA VAL A 160 -4.44 -2.00 3.99
C VAL A 160 -3.24 -1.26 4.60
N CYS A 161 -3.32 0.06 4.78
CA CYS A 161 -2.24 0.84 5.39
C CYS A 161 -1.98 0.42 6.85
N ILE A 162 -3.03 0.13 7.62
CA ILE A 162 -2.89 -0.36 9.01
C ILE A 162 -2.18 -1.72 9.02
N LEU A 163 -2.60 -2.66 8.18
CA LEU A 163 -1.99 -3.99 8.10
C LEU A 163 -0.51 -3.91 7.69
N LEU A 164 -0.18 -3.11 6.68
CA LEU A 164 1.21 -2.90 6.26
C LEU A 164 2.07 -2.26 7.36
N ALA A 165 1.53 -1.31 8.13
CA ALA A 165 2.26 -0.71 9.25
C ALA A 165 2.51 -1.69 10.40
N LEU A 166 1.59 -2.62 10.66
CA LEU A 166 1.78 -3.68 11.65
C LEU A 166 2.78 -4.74 11.17
N TRP A 167 2.72 -5.12 9.89
CA TRP A 167 3.73 -5.99 9.29
C TRP A 167 5.12 -5.34 9.29
N GLU A 168 5.19 -4.05 8.98
CA GLU A 168 6.41 -3.25 9.09
C GLU A 168 6.95 -3.28 10.53
N ALA A 169 6.11 -3.02 11.54
CA ALA A 169 6.51 -3.10 12.94
C ALA A 169 7.09 -4.48 13.30
N LYS A 170 6.40 -5.54 12.90
CA LYS A 170 6.79 -6.93 13.22
C LYS A 170 8.09 -7.35 12.53
N ILE A 171 8.22 -7.07 11.23
CA ILE A 171 9.34 -7.55 10.41
C ILE A 171 10.55 -6.64 10.55
N VAL A 172 10.36 -5.34 10.37
CA VAL A 172 11.46 -4.36 10.28
C VAL A 172 11.93 -3.95 11.66
N PHE A 173 10.98 -3.67 12.57
CA PHE A 173 11.29 -3.10 13.88
C PHE A 173 11.21 -4.13 15.03
N ARG A 174 10.92 -5.40 14.72
CA ARG A 174 10.81 -6.51 15.69
C ARG A 174 9.83 -6.21 16.83
N ARG A 175 8.76 -5.46 16.54
CA ARG A 175 7.67 -5.14 17.48
C ARG A 175 6.42 -5.91 17.11
N SER A 176 5.91 -6.73 18.02
CA SER A 176 4.68 -7.50 17.81
C SER A 176 3.41 -6.65 17.84
N GLU A 177 3.47 -5.49 18.49
CA GLU A 177 2.31 -4.66 18.82
C GLU A 177 2.59 -3.18 18.60
N LEU A 178 1.53 -2.43 18.30
CA LEU A 178 1.52 -0.97 18.23
C LEU A 178 0.32 -0.40 18.96
N THR A 179 0.49 0.78 19.56
CA THR A 179 -0.65 1.55 20.05
C THR A 179 -1.41 2.20 18.90
N ALA A 180 -2.71 2.48 19.09
CA ALA A 180 -3.49 3.28 18.14
C ALA A 180 -2.83 4.65 17.86
N SER A 181 -2.28 5.31 18.88
CA SER A 181 -1.54 6.57 18.70
C SER A 181 -0.28 6.41 17.86
N GLY A 182 0.47 5.32 18.04
CA GLY A 182 1.65 5.00 17.24
C GLY A 182 1.30 4.77 15.77
N LEU A 183 0.22 4.03 15.50
CA LEU A 183 -0.32 3.84 14.14
C LEU A 183 -0.79 5.15 13.51
N ALA A 184 -1.53 5.98 14.26
CA ALA A 184 -2.00 7.28 13.79
C ALA A 184 -0.81 8.16 13.37
N ALA A 185 0.24 8.21 14.18
CA ALA A 185 1.45 8.98 13.90
C ALA A 185 2.19 8.45 12.65
N ARG A 186 2.35 7.12 12.54
CA ARG A 186 3.01 6.47 11.41
C ARG A 186 2.28 6.73 10.09
N LEU A 187 0.96 6.60 10.09
CA LEU A 187 0.13 6.72 8.89
C LEU A 187 -0.34 8.16 8.59
N GLY A 188 -0.17 9.09 9.54
CA GLY A 188 -0.68 10.46 9.42
C GLY A 188 -2.21 10.52 9.44
N LEU A 189 -2.86 9.62 10.18
CA LEU A 189 -4.31 9.50 10.25
C LEU A 189 -4.90 10.21 11.47
N ARG A 190 -6.12 10.73 11.33
CA ARG A 190 -6.90 11.23 12.46
C ARG A 190 -7.36 10.07 13.33
N LYS A 191 -7.38 10.29 14.66
CA LYS A 191 -7.79 9.27 15.64
C LYS A 191 -9.16 8.66 15.35
N SER A 192 -10.15 9.47 14.99
CA SER A 192 -11.51 8.99 14.67
C SER A 192 -11.53 8.06 13.45
N THR A 193 -10.85 8.43 12.37
CA THR A 193 -10.71 7.59 11.17
C THR A 193 -10.02 6.27 11.48
N LEU A 194 -8.96 6.32 12.30
CA LEU A 194 -8.24 5.13 12.71
C LEU A 194 -9.11 4.21 13.58
N SER A 195 -9.84 4.76 14.55
CA SER A 195 -10.72 3.99 15.44
C SER A 195 -11.77 3.19 14.66
N THR A 196 -12.45 3.82 13.70
CA THR A 196 -13.44 3.13 12.84
C THR A 196 -12.79 2.01 12.02
N ALA A 197 -11.60 2.26 11.48
CA ALA A 197 -10.90 1.27 10.66
C ALA A 197 -10.36 0.09 11.51
N ILE A 198 -9.93 0.34 12.74
CA ILE A 198 -9.50 -0.72 13.67
C ILE A 198 -10.68 -1.64 13.99
N MET A 199 -11.86 -1.08 14.31
CA MET A 199 -13.05 -1.89 14.63
C MET A 199 -13.38 -2.87 13.49
N GLY A 200 -13.43 -2.37 12.25
CA GLY A 200 -13.69 -3.25 11.09
C GLY A 200 -12.64 -4.34 10.90
N LEU A 201 -11.36 -4.06 11.21
CA LEU A 201 -10.30 -5.07 11.12
C LEU A 201 -10.37 -6.12 12.24
N VAL A 202 -10.77 -5.73 13.45
CA VAL A 202 -11.02 -6.65 14.56
C VAL A 202 -12.23 -7.53 14.26
N GLU A 203 -13.33 -6.96 13.76
CA GLU A 203 -14.52 -7.70 13.33
C GLU A 203 -14.22 -8.70 12.21
N SER A 204 -13.31 -8.34 11.28
CA SER A 204 -12.83 -9.26 10.23
C SER A 204 -11.74 -10.24 10.69
N GLU A 205 -11.46 -10.30 12.00
CA GLU A 205 -10.47 -11.17 12.64
C GLU A 205 -9.05 -11.01 12.09
N GLN A 206 -8.72 -9.87 11.47
CA GLN A 206 -7.36 -9.60 10.98
C GLN A 206 -6.46 -9.05 12.07
N LEU A 207 -7.04 -8.40 13.08
CA LEU A 207 -6.34 -7.81 14.21
C LEU A 207 -6.86 -8.35 15.53
N MET A 208 -5.94 -8.42 16.50
CA MET A 208 -6.26 -8.53 17.91
C MET A 208 -6.08 -7.16 18.57
N ALA A 209 -7.03 -6.78 19.41
CA ALA A 209 -6.97 -5.57 20.22
C ALA A 209 -7.02 -5.96 21.70
N ARG A 210 -6.08 -5.47 22.50
CA ARG A 210 -6.05 -5.68 23.96
C ARG A 210 -5.72 -4.38 24.68
N ALA A 211 -6.21 -4.24 25.90
CA ALA A 211 -5.78 -3.16 26.79
C ALA A 211 -4.30 -3.34 27.17
N ASP A 212 -3.57 -2.24 27.34
CA ASP A 212 -2.22 -2.27 27.89
C ASP A 212 -2.30 -2.74 29.37
N PRO A 213 -1.44 -3.68 29.80
CA PRO A 213 -1.44 -4.16 31.19
C PRO A 213 -1.19 -3.05 32.24
N ASN A 214 -0.56 -1.94 31.84
CA ASN A 214 -0.18 -0.86 32.74
C ASN A 214 -1.09 0.38 32.61
N ASP A 215 -1.89 0.48 31.56
CA ASP A 215 -2.83 1.58 31.31
C ASP A 215 -4.02 1.07 30.48
N ASP A 216 -5.16 0.85 31.14
CA ASP A 216 -6.38 0.34 30.52
C ASP A 216 -6.98 1.27 29.45
N ARG A 217 -6.52 2.53 29.40
CA ARG A 217 -6.91 3.52 28.39
C ARG A 217 -6.13 3.37 27.09
N VAL A 218 -5.05 2.59 27.09
CA VAL A 218 -4.21 2.34 25.92
C VAL A 218 -4.61 1.02 25.28
N VAL A 219 -4.89 1.06 23.98
CA VAL A 219 -5.17 -0.14 23.18
C VAL A 219 -3.93 -0.53 22.39
N LEU A 220 -3.45 -1.74 22.65
CA LEU A 220 -2.39 -2.42 21.89
C LEU A 220 -3.02 -3.25 20.78
N LEU A 221 -2.47 -3.11 19.58
CA LEU A 221 -2.93 -3.78 18.36
C LEU A 221 -1.84 -4.67 17.80
N SER A 222 -2.21 -5.90 17.44
CA SER A 222 -1.36 -6.88 16.78
C SER A 222 -2.09 -7.60 15.65
N LEU A 223 -1.33 -8.19 14.74
CA LEU A 223 -1.86 -9.10 13.72
C LEU A 223 -2.35 -10.41 14.37
N ALA A 224 -3.48 -10.93 13.91
CA ALA A 224 -4.00 -12.24 14.34
C ALA A 224 -3.27 -13.38 13.61
N LEU A 225 -2.07 -13.73 14.08
CA LEU A 225 -1.12 -14.62 13.37
C LEU A 225 -1.62 -16.06 13.20
N ASP A 226 -2.63 -16.48 13.96
CA ASP A 226 -3.29 -17.78 13.88
C ASP A 226 -4.26 -17.87 12.68
N ARG A 227 -4.53 -16.75 12.00
CA ARG A 227 -5.49 -16.69 10.90
C ARG A 227 -4.81 -16.92 9.55
N ALA A 228 -5.43 -17.76 8.72
CA ALA A 228 -4.95 -18.09 7.38
C ALA A 228 -4.83 -16.85 6.47
N SER A 229 -5.68 -15.83 6.67
CA SER A 229 -5.58 -14.55 5.97
C SER A 229 -4.29 -13.81 6.32
N ILE A 230 -3.87 -13.83 7.58
CA ILE A 230 -2.63 -13.19 8.02
C ILE A 230 -1.41 -14.01 7.56
N GLN A 231 -1.49 -15.35 7.59
CA GLN A 231 -0.43 -16.18 7.01
C GLN A 231 -0.24 -15.90 5.51
N GLY A 232 -1.32 -15.81 4.72
CA GLY A 232 -1.21 -15.49 3.30
C GLY A 232 -0.64 -14.09 3.02
N GLN A 233 -0.92 -13.10 3.89
CA GLN A 233 -0.27 -11.80 3.83
C GLN A 233 1.24 -11.91 4.07
N GLN A 234 1.65 -12.73 5.05
CA GLN A 234 3.05 -12.98 5.34
C GLN A 234 3.75 -13.62 4.14
N ASP A 235 3.13 -14.60 3.51
CA ASP A 235 3.71 -15.31 2.35
C ASP A 235 3.91 -14.35 1.17
N LEU A 236 2.94 -13.46 0.90
CA LEU A 236 3.07 -12.41 -0.10
C LEU A 236 4.23 -11.45 0.21
N ILE A 237 4.38 -11.03 1.46
CA ILE A 237 5.47 -10.15 1.89
C ILE A 237 6.81 -10.86 1.74
N CYS A 238 6.92 -12.12 2.16
CA CYS A 238 8.13 -12.92 2.04
C CYS A 238 8.53 -13.10 0.57
N SER A 239 7.59 -13.46 -0.30
CA SER A 239 7.83 -13.59 -1.74
C SER A 239 8.30 -12.27 -2.35
N PHE A 240 7.64 -11.16 -2.01
CA PHE A 240 8.06 -9.83 -2.44
C PHE A 240 9.51 -9.54 -2.02
N LEU A 241 9.84 -9.70 -0.74
CA LEU A 241 11.18 -9.42 -0.23
C LEU A 241 12.25 -10.34 -0.83
N GLN A 242 11.94 -11.63 -1.05
CA GLN A 242 12.86 -12.59 -1.68
C GLN A 242 13.16 -12.21 -3.13
N ASN A 243 12.15 -11.81 -3.91
CA ASN A 243 12.34 -11.41 -5.30
C ASN A 243 13.27 -10.19 -5.44
N LEU A 244 13.30 -9.30 -4.43
CA LEU A 244 14.23 -8.17 -4.40
C LEU A 244 15.68 -8.59 -4.14
N LEU A 245 15.88 -9.68 -3.41
CA LEU A 245 17.22 -10.22 -3.13
C LEU A 245 17.78 -11.00 -4.33
N VAL A 246 16.92 -11.66 -5.10
CA VAL A 246 17.31 -12.47 -6.27
C VAL A 246 17.52 -11.61 -7.52
N HIS A 247 16.77 -10.51 -7.65
CA HIS A 247 16.93 -9.53 -8.71
C HIS A 247 17.40 -8.19 -8.13
N PRO A 248 18.67 -8.09 -7.67
CA PRO A 248 19.27 -6.79 -7.47
C PRO A 248 19.37 -6.17 -8.86
N SER A 249 18.36 -5.40 -9.25
CA SER A 249 18.50 -4.51 -10.39
C SER A 249 19.75 -3.72 -10.12
N THR A 250 20.73 -3.84 -11.01
CA THR A 250 22.05 -3.23 -10.97
C THR A 250 21.96 -1.80 -10.46
N VAL A 251 22.13 -1.65 -9.14
CA VAL A 251 22.39 -0.36 -8.50
C VAL A 251 23.87 -0.12 -8.70
N GLU A 252 24.27 0.12 -9.94
CA GLU A 252 25.50 0.85 -10.17
C GLU A 252 25.22 2.28 -9.77
N VAL A 253 25.74 2.64 -8.59
CA VAL A 253 25.85 4.02 -8.12
C VAL A 253 26.77 4.72 -9.11
N ALA A 254 26.21 5.59 -9.94
CA ALA A 254 26.94 6.63 -10.65
C ALA A 254 26.87 7.92 -9.82
#